data_AF-A0A7Y9H2W9-F1
#
_entry.id   AF-A0A7Y9H2W9-F1
#
_cell.length_a   1.000
_cell.length_b   1.000
_cell.length_c   1.000
_cell.angle_alpha   90.00
_cell.angle_beta   90.00
_cell.angle_gamma   90.00
#
_symmetry.space_group_name_H-M   'P 1'
#
loop_
_entity.id
_entity.type
_entity.pdbx_description
1 polymer ?
#
loop_
_entity_poly.entity_id
_entity_poly.type
_entity_poly.pdbx_seq_one_letter_code
_entity_poly.pdbx_strand_id
1 'polypeptide(L)' 'MRTSKDTDDDGGVLHELAAVREAKRELTRREEVAVRRARHSGFSWAEIGTLLGVTRQTMHRKYRRVG' A
#
# COMPACT_ATOMS: atom_id res chain seq x y z
N MET A 1 38.72 11.26 17.30
CA MET A 1 38.00 12.24 16.46
C MET A 1 37.31 11.46 15.35
N ARG A 2 35.97 11.36 15.38
CA ARG A 2 35.20 10.41 14.57
C ARG A 2 33.96 11.11 13.99
N THR A 3 34.15 11.89 12.93
CA THR A 3 33.06 12.57 12.22
C THR A 3 33.52 12.91 10.81
N SER A 4 33.31 12.02 9.84
CA SER A 4 33.50 12.35 8.41
C SER A 4 32.70 11.46 7.44
N LYS A 5 31.73 10.68 7.88
CA LYS A 5 30.96 9.83 6.97
C LYS A 5 29.50 9.71 7.41
N ASP A 6 28.77 10.82 7.35
CA ASP A 6 27.33 10.84 7.65
C ASP A 6 26.52 11.42 6.49
N THR A 7 27.08 12.31 5.66
CA THR A 7 26.30 13.03 4.64
C THR A 7 25.86 12.18 3.43
N ASP A 8 26.62 11.15 3.04
CA ASP A 8 26.26 10.25 1.92
C ASP A 8 25.32 9.10 2.33
N ASP A 9 25.26 8.76 3.63
CA ASP A 9 24.40 7.68 4.14
C ASP A 9 22.97 8.17 4.39
N ASP A 10 22.81 9.36 5.00
CA ASP A 10 21.51 10.00 5.22
C ASP A 10 20.75 10.26 3.90
N GLY A 11 21.48 10.68 2.84
CA GLY A 11 20.89 10.89 1.51
C GLY A 11 20.37 9.59 0.88
N GLY A 12 21.08 8.48 1.07
CA GLY A 12 20.65 7.15 0.64
C GLY A 12 19.44 6.64 1.42
N VAL A 13 19.43 6.79 2.74
CA VAL A 13 18.31 6.37 3.60
C VAL A 13 17.03 7.14 3.28
N LEU A 14 17.12 8.47 3.13
CA LEU A 14 15.95 9.30 2.76
C LEU A 14 15.46 8.97 1.34
N HIS A 15 16.36 8.70 0.40
CA HIS A 15 16.00 8.27 -0.95
C HIS A 15 15.28 6.92 -0.95
N GLU A 16 15.76 5.95 -0.17
CA GLU A 16 15.12 4.64 -0.02
C GLU A 16 13.71 4.78 0.55
N LEU A 17 13.52 5.62 1.57
CA LEU A 17 12.17 5.90 2.12
C LEU A 17 11.23 6.52 1.07
N ALA A 18 11.75 7.41 0.22
CA ALA A 18 10.98 7.97 -0.90
C ALA A 18 10.63 6.90 -1.94
N ALA A 19 11.58 6.01 -2.28
CA ALA A 19 11.34 4.89 -3.19
C ALA A 19 10.28 3.92 -2.65
N VAL A 20 10.36 3.55 -1.37
CA VAL A 20 9.37 2.73 -0.67
C VAL A 20 7.99 3.41 -0.67
N ARG A 21 7.93 4.73 -0.49
CA ARG A 21 6.67 5.48 -0.56
C ARG A 21 6.04 5.37 -1.95
N GLU A 22 6.81 5.54 -3.01
CA GLU A 22 6.31 5.42 -4.38
C GLU A 22 5.87 3.98 -4.71
N ALA A 23 6.63 2.98 -4.26
CA ALA A 23 6.24 1.58 -4.40
C ALA A 23 4.91 1.29 -3.68
N LYS A 24 4.72 1.80 -2.45
CA LYS A 24 3.45 1.68 -1.71
C LYS A 24 2.28 2.36 -2.41
N ARG A 25 2.51 3.53 -3.03
CA ARG A 25 1.50 4.25 -3.82
C ARG A 25 1.06 3.44 -5.04
N GLU A 26 2.03 2.89 -5.77
CA GLU A 26 1.73 2.04 -6.93
C GLU A 26 0.99 0.77 -6.53
N LEU A 27 1.43 0.10 -5.47
CA LEU A 27 0.73 -1.07 -4.94
C LEU A 27 -0.71 -0.75 -4.54
N THR A 28 -0.93 0.41 -3.90
CA THR A 28 -2.28 0.86 -3.52
C THR A 28 -3.16 1.06 -4.75
N ARG A 29 -2.67 1.70 -5.81
CA ARG A 29 -3.43 1.89 -7.07
C ARG A 29 -3.80 0.55 -7.70
N ARG A 30 -2.86 -0.40 -7.75
CA ARG A 30 -3.11 -1.75 -8.29
C ARG A 30 -4.15 -2.49 -7.46
N GLU A 31 -4.07 -2.39 -6.14
CA GLU A 31 -5.05 -2.97 -5.22
C GLU A 31 -6.44 -2.39 -5.48
N GLU A 32 -6.59 -1.07 -5.61
CA GLU A 32 -7.89 -0.43 -5.91
C GLU A 32 -8.52 -0.94 -7.21
N VAL A 33 -7.72 -1.08 -8.27
CA VAL A 33 -8.21 -1.64 -9.55
C VAL A 33 -8.62 -3.11 -9.39
N ALA A 34 -7.82 -3.92 -8.70
CA ALA A 34 -8.12 -5.32 -8.46
C ALA A 34 -9.39 -5.50 -7.62
N VAL A 35 -9.53 -4.73 -6.54
CA VAL A 35 -10.72 -4.73 -5.68
C VAL A 35 -11.95 -4.32 -6.47
N ARG A 36 -11.88 -3.26 -7.28
CA ARG A 36 -13.02 -2.83 -8.10
C ARG A 36 -13.43 -3.91 -9.08
N ARG A 37 -12.47 -4.56 -9.78
CA ARG A 37 -12.76 -5.69 -10.67
C ARG A 37 -13.40 -6.85 -9.93
N ALA A 38 -12.85 -7.27 -8.79
CA ALA A 38 -13.41 -8.35 -7.98
C ALA A 38 -14.84 -8.04 -7.51
N ARG A 39 -15.11 -6.79 -7.10
CA ARG A 39 -16.47 -6.35 -6.75
C ARG A 39 -17.42 -6.41 -7.94
N HIS A 40 -16.99 -5.99 -9.14
CA HIS A 40 -17.80 -6.13 -10.37
C HIS A 40 -18.02 -7.59 -10.78
N SER A 41 -17.08 -8.48 -10.48
CA SER A 41 -17.20 -9.92 -10.72
C SER A 41 -18.04 -10.66 -9.65
N GLY A 42 -18.59 -9.94 -8.66
CA GLY A 42 -19.50 -10.49 -7.65
C GLY A 42 -18.85 -11.00 -6.35
N PHE A 43 -17.52 -10.95 -6.22
CA PHE A 43 -16.84 -11.38 -4.99
C PHE A 43 -17.23 -10.51 -3.80
N SER A 44 -17.54 -11.12 -2.65
CA SER A 44 -17.87 -10.39 -1.42
C SER A 44 -16.66 -9.65 -0.83
N TRP A 45 -16.92 -8.63 0.01
CA TRP A 45 -15.86 -7.93 0.74
C TRP A 45 -15.05 -8.85 1.66
N ALA A 46 -15.64 -9.94 2.15
CA ALA A 46 -14.95 -10.92 2.97
C ALA A 46 -13.92 -11.71 2.16
N GLU A 47 -14.33 -12.25 1.01
CA GLU A 47 -13.46 -13.02 0.12
C GLU A 47 -12.28 -12.20 -0.38
N ILE A 48 -12.53 -10.95 -0.82
CA ILE A 48 -11.47 -10.04 -1.26
C ILE A 48 -10.51 -9.75 -0.12
N GLY A 49 -11.03 -9.50 1.10
CA GLY A 49 -10.21 -9.27 2.28
C GLY A 49 -9.31 -10.46 2.60
N THR A 50 -9.86 -11.69 2.59
CA THR A 50 -9.11 -12.92 2.81
C THR A 50 -7.94 -13.06 1.83
N LEU A 51 -8.16 -12.78 0.53
CA LEU A 51 -7.10 -12.86 -0.48
C LEU A 51 -6.03 -11.77 -0.32
N LEU A 52 -6.39 -10.59 0.20
CA LEU A 52 -5.48 -9.49 0.48
C LEU A 52 -4.83 -9.58 1.87
N GLY A 53 -5.15 -10.61 2.66
CA GLY A 53 -4.64 -10.77 4.03
C GLY A 53 -5.18 -9.74 5.03
N VAL A 54 -6.34 -9.12 4.74
CA VAL A 54 -6.96 -8.11 5.59
C VAL A 54 -8.38 -8.51 5.98
N THR A 55 -8.86 -7.97 7.10
CA THR A 55 -10.22 -8.26 7.55
C THR A 55 -11.26 -7.58 6.66
N ARG A 56 -12.47 -8.15 6.59
CA ARG A 56 -13.65 -7.51 5.97
C ARG A 56 -13.89 -6.10 6.51
N GLN A 57 -13.66 -5.87 7.80
CA GLN A 57 -13.84 -4.55 8.42
C GLN A 57 -12.82 -3.53 7.88
N THR A 58 -11.58 -3.95 7.65
CA THR A 58 -10.53 -3.14 7.01
C THR A 58 -10.96 -2.74 5.60
N MET A 59 -11.47 -3.70 4.81
CA MET A 59 -11.98 -3.44 3.46
C MET A 59 -13.13 -2.45 3.48
N HIS A 60 -14.14 -2.67 4.33
CA HIS A 60 -15.27 -1.74 4.47
C HIS A 60 -14.80 -0.35 4.89
N ARG A 61 -13.85 -0.22 5.82
CA ARG A 61 -13.34 1.09 6.23
C ARG A 61 -12.63 1.81 5.09
N LYS A 62 -11.78 1.09 4.34
CA LYS A 62 -10.99 1.63 3.22
C LYS A 62 -11.86 2.05 2.03
N TYR A 63 -12.87 1.24 1.70
CA TYR A 63 -13.69 1.44 0.50
C TYR A 63 -15.09 2.04 0.76
N ARG A 64 -15.47 2.29 2.03
CA ARG A 64 -16.73 2.99 2.40
C ARG A 64 -16.88 4.37 1.76
N ARG A 65 -15.78 5.06 1.49
CA ARG A 65 -15.77 6.44 0.98
C ARG A 65 -15.85 6.52 -0.55
N VAL A 66 -15.74 5.38 -1.23
CA VAL A 66 -15.68 5.25 -2.69
C VAL A 66 -16.98 4.64 -3.25
N GLY A 67 -18.01 4.53 -2.41
CA GLY A 67 -19.35 4.11 -2.78
C GLY A 67 -20.28 5.29 -2.97
#